data_AF-A0A933F9C5-F1
#
_entry.id   AF-A0A933F9C5-F1
#
_cell.length_a   1.000
_cell.length_b   1.000
_cell.length_c   1.000
_cell.angle_alpha   90.00
_cell.angle_beta   90.00
_cell.angle_gamma   90.00
#
_symmetry.space_group_name_H-M   'P 1'
#
loop_
_entity.id
_entity.type
_entity.pdbx_description
1 polymer ?
#
loop_
_entity_poly.entity_id
_entity_poly.type
_entity_poly.pdbx_seq_one_letter_code
_entity_poly.pdbx_strand_id
1 'polypeptide(L)'
;GQLARARAAFQKAVERKEIESDEAARAVFSAGYNEKFRKGQQDAALDYFSLARELATAAQTRAMGSFWSGWVLYQRGIRVQQPSTAASAKEALPLFERALDFFQQSGPYAETQSSINLQKVIDATKQYIEIQQLLIKRGR
;
A
#
# COMPACT_ATOMS: atom_id res chain seq x y z
N GLY A 1 -20.71 1.68 -4.02
CA GLY A 1 -19.99 2.97 -4.04
C GLY A 1 -19.33 3.22 -5.39
N GLN A 2 -18.82 4.43 -5.64
CA GLN A 2 -18.17 4.81 -6.91
C GLN A 2 -16.98 3.91 -7.28
N LEU A 3 -16.20 3.46 -6.28
CA LEU A 3 -15.08 2.53 -6.50
C LEU A 3 -15.51 1.15 -7.01
N ALA A 4 -16.59 0.57 -6.48
CA ALA A 4 -17.08 -0.73 -6.96
C ALA A 4 -17.55 -0.66 -8.42
N ARG A 5 -18.15 0.48 -8.82
CA ARG A 5 -18.53 0.72 -10.22
C ARG A 5 -17.30 0.91 -11.11
N ALA A 6 -16.32 1.70 -10.66
CA ALA A 6 -15.05 1.88 -11.37
C ALA A 6 -14.29 0.56 -11.53
N ARG A 7 -14.21 -0.25 -10.47
CA ARG A 7 -13.61 -1.60 -10.49
C ARG A 7 -14.26 -2.48 -11.56
N ALA A 8 -15.58 -2.60 -11.53
CA ALA A 8 -16.31 -3.40 -12.51
C ALA A 8 -16.16 -2.88 -13.95
N ALA A 9 -16.07 -1.56 -14.14
CA ALA A 9 -15.86 -0.97 -15.46
C ALA A 9 -14.45 -1.26 -16.00
N PHE A 10 -13.40 -1.05 -15.21
CA PHE A 10 -12.03 -1.34 -15.61
C PHE A 10 -11.80 -2.84 -15.86
N GLN A 11 -12.34 -3.71 -15.01
CA GLN A 11 -12.25 -5.17 -15.22
C GLN A 11 -12.92 -5.58 -16.54
N LYS A 12 -14.15 -5.10 -16.81
CA LYS A 12 -14.84 -5.39 -18.07
C LYS A 12 -14.13 -4.84 -19.29
N ALA A 13 -13.55 -3.65 -19.21
CA ALA A 13 -12.80 -3.06 -20.33
C ALA A 13 -11.54 -3.90 -20.65
N VAL A 14 -10.85 -4.40 -19.63
CA VAL A 14 -9.71 -5.33 -19.80
C VAL A 14 -10.17 -6.68 -20.38
N GLU A 15 -11.25 -7.28 -19.85
CA GLU A 15 -11.82 -8.54 -20.37
C GLU A 15 -12.23 -8.43 -21.85
N ARG A 16 -12.74 -7.27 -22.25
CA ARG A 16 -13.13 -6.96 -23.63
C ARG A 16 -11.96 -6.53 -24.52
N LYS A 17 -10.74 -6.43 -23.97
CA LYS A 17 -9.54 -5.91 -24.65
C LYS A 17 -9.74 -4.50 -25.21
N GLU A 18 -10.62 -3.71 -24.59
CA GLU A 18 -10.81 -2.29 -24.91
C GLU A 18 -9.66 -1.44 -24.36
N ILE A 19 -8.97 -1.95 -23.33
CA ILE A 19 -7.79 -1.35 -22.70
C ILE A 19 -6.82 -2.45 -22.26
N GLU A 20 -5.52 -2.19 -22.36
CA GLU A 20 -4.49 -3.11 -21.88
C GLU A 20 -4.46 -3.17 -20.34
N SER A 21 -4.17 -4.35 -19.79
CA SER A 21 -4.18 -4.60 -18.34
C SER A 21 -3.31 -3.61 -17.54
N ASP A 22 -2.09 -3.34 -18.00
CA ASP A 22 -1.17 -2.39 -17.36
C ASP A 22 -1.61 -0.93 -17.52
N GLU A 23 -2.32 -0.60 -18.60
CA GLU A 23 -2.89 0.74 -18.80
C GLU A 23 -4.06 0.97 -17.82
N ALA A 24 -4.96 -0.03 -17.70
CA ALA A 24 -6.02 -0.01 -16.71
C ALA A 24 -5.48 0.07 -15.28
N ALA A 25 -4.43 -0.69 -14.96
CA ALA A 25 -3.76 -0.64 -13.66
C ALA A 25 -3.24 0.77 -13.33
N ARG A 26 -2.55 1.42 -14.28
CA ARG A 26 -2.05 2.80 -14.11
C ARG A 26 -3.17 3.83 -13.99
N ALA A 27 -4.26 3.68 -14.75
CA ALA A 27 -5.42 4.54 -14.65
C ALA A 27 -6.10 4.44 -13.27
N VAL A 28 -6.33 3.22 -12.78
CA VAL A 28 -6.86 2.97 -11.44
C VAL A 28 -5.93 3.53 -10.36
N PHE A 29 -4.63 3.29 -10.49
CA PHE A 29 -3.62 3.83 -9.58
C PHE A 29 -3.68 5.36 -9.52
N SER A 30 -3.68 6.02 -10.69
CA SER A 30 -3.72 7.47 -10.80
C SER A 30 -4.97 8.06 -10.15
N ALA A 31 -6.13 7.43 -10.33
CA ALA A 31 -7.37 7.83 -9.66
C ALA A 31 -7.25 7.70 -8.14
N GLY A 32 -6.74 6.57 -7.63
CA GLY A 32 -6.50 6.37 -6.20
C GLY A 32 -5.53 7.39 -5.61
N TYR A 33 -4.46 7.69 -6.33
CA TYR A 33 -3.45 8.64 -5.90
C TYR A 33 -3.99 10.08 -5.84
N ASN A 34 -4.61 10.55 -6.92
CA ASN A 34 -5.05 11.94 -7.03
C ASN A 34 -6.34 12.23 -6.26
N GLU A 35 -7.31 11.32 -6.30
CA GLU A 35 -8.64 11.55 -5.71
C GLU A 35 -8.74 11.13 -4.25
N LYS A 36 -7.87 10.22 -3.79
CA LYS A 36 -7.91 9.71 -2.42
C LYS A 36 -6.65 10.05 -1.64
N PHE A 37 -5.50 9.55 -2.09
CA PHE A 37 -4.25 9.68 -1.32
C PHE A 37 -3.85 11.13 -1.09
N ARG A 38 -3.80 11.95 -2.15
CA ARG A 38 -3.44 13.38 -2.06
C ARG A 38 -4.45 14.22 -1.27
N LYS A 39 -5.69 13.76 -1.15
CA LYS A 39 -6.77 14.43 -0.39
C LYS A 39 -6.85 13.95 1.07
N GLY A 40 -5.83 13.24 1.56
CA GLY A 40 -5.77 12.72 2.93
C GLY A 40 -6.63 11.48 3.17
N GLN A 41 -7.37 10.98 2.17
CA GLN A 41 -8.20 9.78 2.26
C GLN A 41 -7.37 8.53 2.00
N GLN A 42 -6.29 8.35 2.77
CA GLN A 42 -5.28 7.32 2.52
C GLN A 42 -5.85 5.90 2.60
N ASP A 43 -6.72 5.61 3.58
CA ASP A 43 -7.36 4.30 3.70
C ASP A 43 -8.23 3.97 2.48
N ALA A 44 -8.94 4.96 1.93
CA ALA A 44 -9.71 4.78 0.71
C ALA A 44 -8.84 4.62 -0.54
N ALA A 45 -7.58 5.08 -0.52
CA ALA A 45 -6.63 4.87 -1.60
C ALA A 45 -6.13 3.43 -1.67
N LEU A 46 -6.10 2.71 -0.55
CA LEU A 46 -5.61 1.33 -0.46
C LEU A 46 -6.37 0.38 -1.39
N ASP A 47 -7.69 0.55 -1.50
CA ASP A 47 -8.51 -0.29 -2.38
C ASP A 47 -8.20 -0.07 -3.87
N TYR A 48 -7.82 1.16 -4.24
CA TYR A 48 -7.39 1.49 -5.60
C TYR A 48 -6.00 0.91 -5.89
N PHE A 49 -5.06 1.02 -4.95
CA PHE A 49 -3.72 0.47 -5.13
C PHE A 49 -3.73 -1.07 -5.18
N SER A 50 -4.62 -1.69 -4.40
CA SER A 50 -4.86 -3.13 -4.45
C SER A 50 -5.42 -3.56 -5.81
N LEU A 51 -6.44 -2.86 -6.32
CA LEU A 51 -6.99 -3.13 -7.64
C LEU A 51 -5.96 -2.91 -8.76
N ALA A 52 -5.18 -1.83 -8.71
CA ALA A 52 -4.12 -1.58 -9.68
C ALA A 52 -3.11 -2.73 -9.71
N ARG A 53 -2.75 -3.26 -8.54
CA ARG A 53 -1.87 -4.43 -8.42
C ARG A 53 -2.48 -5.71 -9.00
N GLU A 54 -3.78 -5.93 -8.79
CA GLU A 54 -4.54 -7.07 -9.33
C GLU A 54 -4.64 -7.03 -10.86
N LEU A 55 -4.83 -5.83 -11.43
CA LEU A 55 -4.90 -5.63 -12.88
C LEU A 55 -3.53 -5.69 -13.55
N ALA A 56 -2.44 -5.40 -12.83
CA ALA A 56 -1.11 -5.29 -13.40
C ALA A 56 -0.50 -6.63 -13.85
N THR A 57 -0.13 -6.69 -15.13
CA THR A 57 0.63 -7.80 -15.71
C THR A 57 2.14 -7.57 -15.60
N ALA A 58 2.62 -6.34 -15.81
CA ALA A 58 4.04 -6.02 -15.69
C ALA A 58 4.50 -5.96 -14.22
N ALA A 59 5.70 -6.51 -13.96
CA ALA A 59 6.29 -6.54 -12.62
C ALA A 59 6.43 -5.13 -12.00
N GLN A 60 6.83 -4.15 -12.79
CA GLN A 60 6.96 -2.75 -12.34
C GLN A 60 5.61 -2.15 -11.93
N THR A 61 4.55 -2.31 -12.73
CA THR A 61 3.22 -1.77 -12.42
C THR A 61 2.63 -2.45 -11.18
N ARG A 62 2.85 -3.76 -11.04
CA ARG A 62 2.45 -4.51 -9.84
C ARG A 62 3.20 -4.02 -8.59
N ALA A 63 4.52 -3.84 -8.70
CA ALA A 63 5.38 -3.32 -7.65
C ALA A 63 5.00 -1.89 -7.22
N MET A 64 4.53 -1.05 -8.15
CA MET A 64 3.99 0.28 -7.84
C MET A 64 2.77 0.18 -6.92
N GLY A 65 1.80 -0.67 -7.27
CA GLY A 65 0.63 -0.93 -6.44
C GLY A 65 1.01 -1.45 -5.05
N SER A 66 2.02 -2.34 -4.98
CA SER A 66 2.56 -2.82 -3.71
C SER A 66 3.17 -1.70 -2.88
N PHE A 67 4.06 -0.88 -3.44
CA PHE A 67 4.76 0.18 -2.72
C PHE A 67 3.78 1.14 -2.03
N TRP A 68 2.80 1.64 -2.78
CA TRP A 68 1.85 2.61 -2.27
C TRP A 68 0.85 2.00 -1.29
N SER A 69 0.51 0.72 -1.45
CA SER A 69 -0.27 -0.02 -0.44
C SER A 69 0.51 -0.14 0.88
N GLY A 70 1.79 -0.50 0.80
CA GLY A 70 2.69 -0.55 1.96
C GLY A 70 2.83 0.82 2.62
N TRP A 71 2.97 1.89 1.85
CA TRP A 71 3.08 3.25 2.37
C TRP A 71 1.82 3.69 3.14
N VAL A 72 0.63 3.40 2.62
CA VAL A 72 -0.63 3.69 3.32
C VAL A 72 -0.70 2.95 4.65
N LEU A 73 -0.37 1.65 4.66
CA LEU A 73 -0.39 0.84 5.88
C LEU A 73 0.65 1.30 6.90
N TYR A 74 1.85 1.65 6.45
CA TYR A 74 2.90 2.21 7.30
C TYR A 74 2.45 3.52 7.96
N GLN A 75 1.88 4.46 7.19
CA GLN A 75 1.35 5.72 7.73
C GLN A 75 0.19 5.49 8.71
N ARG A 76 -0.68 4.52 8.43
CA ARG A 76 -1.74 4.12 9.36
C ARG A 76 -1.16 3.52 10.64
N GLY A 77 -0.15 2.65 10.54
CA GLY A 77 0.58 2.09 11.67
C GLY A 77 1.18 3.17 12.56
N ILE A 78 1.78 4.22 11.96
CA ILE A 78 2.32 5.37 12.71
C ILE A 78 1.24 6.11 13.52
N ARG A 79 0.02 6.24 12.97
CA ARG A 79 -1.09 6.86 13.70
C ARG A 79 -1.61 5.94 14.80
N VAL A 80 -1.84 4.67 14.48
CA VAL A 80 -2.44 3.68 15.39
C VAL A 80 -1.52 3.31 16.54
N GLN A 81 -0.19 3.32 16.35
CA GLN A 81 0.73 2.97 17.43
C GLN A 81 0.64 3.95 18.61
N GLN A 82 0.19 5.19 18.41
CA GLN A 82 -0.05 6.14 19.50
C GLN A 82 -1.29 5.70 20.29
N PRO A 83 -1.28 5.69 21.64
CA PRO A 83 -0.35 6.36 22.55
C PRO A 83 0.86 5.53 23.04
N SER A 84 1.32 4.56 22.25
CA SER A 84 2.47 3.67 22.55
C SER A 84 2.23 2.78 23.77
N THR A 85 1.08 2.10 23.76
CA THR A 85 0.66 1.12 24.76
C THR A 85 0.60 -0.28 24.18
N ALA A 86 0.42 -1.29 25.02
CA ALA A 86 0.35 -2.68 24.59
C ALA A 86 -0.91 -2.93 23.76
N ALA A 87 -2.00 -2.19 24.04
CA ALA A 87 -3.21 -2.21 23.24
C ALA A 87 -2.97 -1.60 21.85
N SER A 88 -2.46 -0.37 21.78
CA SER A 88 -2.19 0.30 20.51
C SER A 88 -1.11 -0.43 19.69
N ALA A 89 -0.14 -1.06 20.35
CA ALA A 89 0.87 -1.88 19.70
C ALA A 89 0.29 -3.16 19.08
N LYS A 90 -0.68 -3.84 19.73
CA LYS A 90 -1.39 -4.99 19.15
C LYS A 90 -2.16 -4.60 17.89
N GLU A 91 -2.71 -3.40 17.84
CA GLU A 91 -3.43 -2.89 16.67
C GLU A 91 -2.46 -2.45 15.54
N ALA A 92 -1.34 -1.82 15.89
CA ALA A 92 -0.39 -1.29 14.93
C ALA A 92 0.52 -2.36 14.31
N LEU A 93 0.90 -3.39 15.07
CA LEU A 93 1.79 -4.47 14.62
C LEU A 93 1.38 -5.10 13.27
N PRO A 94 0.13 -5.59 13.09
CA PRO A 94 -0.27 -6.20 11.82
C PRO A 94 -0.28 -5.22 10.65
N LEU A 95 -0.38 -3.91 10.90
CA LEU A 95 -0.27 -2.89 9.84
C LEU A 95 1.17 -2.79 9.33
N PHE A 96 2.15 -2.77 10.24
CA PHE A 96 3.56 -2.73 9.87
C PHE A 96 4.04 -4.04 9.24
N GLU A 97 3.57 -5.19 9.72
CA GLU A 97 3.88 -6.50 9.12
C GLU A 97 3.38 -6.59 7.67
N ARG A 98 2.13 -6.17 7.44
CA ARG A 98 1.58 -6.10 6.07
C ARG A 98 2.32 -5.07 5.22
N ALA A 99 2.66 -3.89 5.79
CA ALA A 99 3.44 -2.89 5.06
C ALA A 99 4.80 -3.43 4.62
N LEU A 100 5.49 -4.19 5.48
CA LEU A 100 6.76 -4.83 5.18
C LEU A 100 6.65 -5.81 4.01
N ASP A 101 5.64 -6.68 4.01
CA ASP A 101 5.39 -7.62 2.91
C ASP A 101 5.22 -6.87 1.56
N PHE A 102 4.43 -5.79 1.57
CA PHE A 102 4.27 -4.96 0.38
C PHE A 102 5.58 -4.29 -0.07
N PHE A 103 6.37 -3.75 0.85
CA PHE A 103 7.66 -3.13 0.51
C PHE A 103 8.66 -4.14 -0.05
N GLN A 104 8.68 -5.38 0.44
CA GLN A 104 9.53 -6.45 -0.11
C GLN A 104 9.17 -6.78 -1.57
N GLN A 105 7.92 -6.59 -1.97
CA GLN A 105 7.44 -6.79 -3.35
C GLN A 105 7.64 -5.55 -4.26
N SER A 106 8.22 -4.47 -3.74
CA SER A 106 8.25 -3.17 -4.43
C SER A 106 9.54 -2.88 -5.21
N GLY A 107 10.50 -3.80 -5.21
CA GLY A 107 11.83 -3.65 -5.84
C GLY A 107 11.78 -3.09 -7.27
N PRO A 108 11.03 -3.73 -8.20
CA PRO A 108 10.98 -3.29 -9.61
C PRO A 108 10.47 -1.86 -9.81
N TYR A 109 9.66 -1.33 -8.89
CA TYR A 109 9.19 0.05 -8.96
C TYR A 109 10.19 1.03 -8.32
N ALA A 110 10.83 0.63 -7.22
CA ALA A 110 11.83 1.46 -6.56
C ALA A 110 13.08 1.67 -7.45
N GLU A 111 13.46 0.67 -8.23
CA GLU A 111 14.58 0.74 -9.18
C GLU A 111 14.39 1.82 -10.24
N THR A 112 13.14 2.13 -10.61
CA THR A 112 12.84 3.17 -11.61
C THR A 112 12.68 4.57 -11.00
N GLN A 113 12.64 4.68 -9.67
CA GLN A 113 12.35 5.91 -8.93
C GLN A 113 13.53 6.27 -8.04
N SER A 114 14.41 7.13 -8.54
CA SER A 114 15.62 7.59 -7.81
C SER A 114 15.34 8.24 -6.46
N SER A 115 14.13 8.77 -6.24
CA SER A 115 13.69 9.36 -4.97
C SER A 115 13.35 8.32 -3.89
N ILE A 116 13.21 7.04 -4.24
CA ILE A 116 12.80 5.98 -3.32
C ILE A 116 14.03 5.19 -2.87
N ASN A 117 14.40 5.34 -1.60
CA ASN A 117 15.31 4.40 -0.95
C ASN A 117 14.50 3.29 -0.28
N LEU A 118 14.19 2.23 -1.03
CA LEU A 118 13.34 1.14 -0.57
C LEU A 118 13.93 0.42 0.66
N GLN A 119 15.25 0.22 0.68
CA GLN A 119 15.93 -0.43 1.80
C GLN A 119 15.72 0.33 3.10
N LYS A 120 15.87 1.67 3.07
CA LYS A 120 15.61 2.53 4.23
C LYS A 120 14.16 2.45 4.71
N VAL A 121 13.19 2.34 3.81
CA VAL A 121 11.77 2.17 4.16
C VAL A 121 11.51 0.81 4.81
N ILE A 122 12.11 -0.25 4.27
CA ILE A 122 12.05 -1.61 4.84
C ILE A 122 12.64 -1.63 6.25
N ASP A 123 13.82 -1.04 6.44
CA ASP A 123 14.50 -1.06 7.74
C ASP A 123 13.74 -0.25 8.79
N ALA A 124 13.21 0.93 8.42
CA ALA A 124 12.33 1.70 9.29
C ALA A 124 11.07 0.91 9.67
N THR A 125 10.47 0.18 8.73
CA THR A 125 9.28 -0.65 9.00
C THR A 125 9.59 -1.78 9.96
N LYS A 126 10.73 -2.47 9.80
CA LYS A 126 11.20 -3.51 10.74
C LYS A 126 11.42 -2.95 12.14
N GLN A 127 11.99 -1.76 12.26
CA GLN A 127 12.19 -1.10 13.55
C GLN A 127 10.85 -0.85 14.26
N TYR A 128 9.81 -0.40 13.55
CA TYR A 128 8.48 -0.25 14.15
C TYR A 128 7.88 -1.57 14.60
N ILE A 129 8.05 -2.65 13.84
CA ILE A 129 7.61 -4.00 14.23
C ILE A 129 8.28 -4.40 15.55
N GLU A 130 9.60 -4.24 15.66
CA GLU A 130 10.35 -4.56 16.88
C GLU A 130 9.84 -3.73 18.08
N ILE A 131 9.61 -2.42 17.90
CA ILE A 131 9.06 -1.55 18.94
C ILE A 131 7.69 -2.07 19.40
N GLN A 132 6.79 -2.41 18.48
CA GLN A 132 5.46 -2.90 18.86
C GLN A 132 5.56 -4.23 19.63
N GLN A 133 6.40 -5.15 19.17
CA GLN A 133 6.63 -6.43 19.85
C GLN A 133 7.17 -6.22 21.28
N LEU A 134 8.08 -5.25 21.47
CA LEU A 134 8.60 -4.90 22.80
C LEU A 134 7.53 -4.30 23.71
N LEU A 135 6.67 -3.41 23.21
CA LEU A 135 5.56 -2.83 23.98
C LEU A 135 4.59 -3.93 24.44
N ILE A 136 4.21 -4.82 23.52
CA ILE A 136 3.34 -5.97 23.80
C ILE A 136 3.97 -6.87 24.87
N LYS A 137 5.24 -7.23 24.71
CA LYS A 137 5.96 -8.10 25.66
C LYS A 137 6.09 -7.47 27.05
N ARG A 138 6.28 -6.16 27.12
CA ARG A 138 6.40 -5.41 28.39
C ARG A 138 5.05 -5.13 29.04
N GLY A 139 3.93 -5.37 28.35
CA GLY A 139 2.59 -5.04 28.83
C GLY A 139 2.37 -3.54 29.03
N ARG A 140 3.18 -2.70 28.37
CA ARG A 140 3.11 -1.24 28.43
C ARG A 140 2.42 -0.72 27.21
#